data_AF-A0A2A8BTB2-F1
#
_entry.id   AF-A0A2A8BTB2-F1
#
_cell.length_a   1.000
_cell.length_b   1.000
_cell.length_c   1.000
_cell.angle_alpha   90.00
_cell.angle_beta   90.00
_cell.angle_gamma   90.00
#
_symmetry.space_group_name_H-M   'P 1'
#
loop_
_entity.id
_entity.type
_entity.pdbx_description
1 polymer ?
#
loop_
_entity_poly.entity_id
_entity_poly.type
_entity_poly.pdbx_seq_one_letter_code
_entity_poly.pdbx_strand_id
1 'polypeptide(L)'
;MARKPKDKIVRVQFSEGRVMLFGNSYKPWEMQFEEYLWLLKQEGKLSDVEQVTVSDEAWVSWGGLKWCPEARFQHQLNREGCQDSDPDNQKPRQYKEMTFYKDATTTRKVNKAVSNYKKGIY
;
A
#
# COMPACT_ATOMS: atom_id res chain seq x y z
N MET A 1 3.51 24.94 -10.72
CA MET A 1 3.33 24.04 -9.57
C MET A 1 2.88 22.68 -10.08
N ALA A 2 3.68 21.63 -9.90
CA ALA A 2 3.26 20.28 -10.27
C ALA A 2 2.06 19.88 -9.41
N ARG A 3 0.97 19.42 -10.06
CA ARG A 3 -0.23 18.95 -9.39
C ARG A 3 0.18 17.78 -8.49
N LYS A 4 0.08 17.92 -7.16
CA LYS A 4 0.33 16.79 -6.25
C LYS A 4 -0.54 15.62 -6.73
N PRO A 5 0.01 14.42 -6.94
CA PRO A 5 -0.79 13.25 -7.24
C PRO A 5 -1.88 13.15 -6.17
N LYS A 6 -3.13 12.88 -6.58
CA LYS A 6 -4.19 12.59 -5.61
C LYS A 6 -3.70 11.45 -4.73
N ASP A 7 -3.78 11.66 -3.42
CA ASP A 7 -3.43 10.62 -2.48
C ASP A 7 -4.43 9.47 -2.63
N LYS A 8 -3.94 8.24 -2.56
CA LYS A 8 -4.76 7.04 -2.66
C LYS A 8 -4.08 5.87 -1.98
N ILE A 9 -4.91 4.96 -1.48
CA ILE A 9 -4.47 3.67 -0.95
C ILE A 9 -4.53 2.66 -2.09
N VAL A 10 -3.43 1.99 -2.37
CA VAL A 10 -3.33 0.89 -3.33
C VAL A 10 -3.31 -0.43 -2.57
N ARG A 11 -4.33 -1.25 -2.77
CA ARG A 11 -4.46 -2.60 -2.21
C ARG A 11 -4.07 -3.64 -3.26
N VAL A 12 -3.03 -4.41 -2.96
CA VAL A 12 -2.52 -5.49 -3.82
C VAL A 12 -2.72 -6.82 -3.11
N GLN A 13 -3.52 -7.70 -3.71
CA GLN A 13 -3.70 -9.08 -3.30
C GLN A 13 -2.83 -9.98 -4.17
N PHE A 14 -1.94 -10.70 -3.52
CA PHE A 14 -1.05 -11.69 -4.13
C PHE A 14 -1.69 -13.09 -4.09
N SER A 15 -1.26 -13.98 -4.98
CA SER A 15 -1.81 -15.34 -5.17
C SER A 15 -1.72 -16.28 -3.97
N GLU A 16 -0.97 -15.91 -2.94
CA GLU A 16 -0.84 -16.67 -1.69
C GLU A 16 -1.79 -16.15 -0.61
N GLY A 17 -2.81 -15.36 -0.97
CA GLY A 17 -3.74 -14.73 -0.03
C GLY A 17 -3.13 -13.57 0.77
N ARG A 18 -1.86 -13.23 0.53
CA ARG A 18 -1.20 -12.06 1.12
C ARG A 18 -1.78 -10.77 0.53
N VAL A 19 -2.28 -9.88 1.37
CA VAL A 19 -2.75 -8.56 0.96
C VAL A 19 -1.91 -7.47 1.58
N MET A 20 -1.40 -6.58 0.73
CA MET A 20 -0.58 -5.44 1.13
C MET A 20 -1.21 -4.14 0.64
N LEU A 21 -1.18 -3.15 1.51
CA LEU A 21 -1.61 -1.79 1.24
C LEU A 21 -0.39 -0.89 1.09
N PHE A 22 -0.45 0.01 0.12
CA PHE A 22 0.58 1.01 -0.19
C PHE A 22 -0.10 2.38 -0.32
N GLY A 23 0.60 3.43 0.04
CA GLY A 23 0.15 4.79 -0.22
C GLY A 23 1.33 5.73 -0.28
N ASN A 24 1.08 7.00 -0.61
CA ASN A 24 2.17 7.97 -0.65
C ASN A 24 2.57 8.31 0.78
N SER A 25 3.85 8.15 1.09
CA SER A 25 4.43 8.55 2.38
C SER A 25 5.44 9.67 2.11
N TYR A 26 6.69 9.52 2.56
CA TYR A 26 7.82 10.35 2.15
C TYR A 26 8.28 10.06 0.70
N LYS A 27 7.75 8.99 0.07
CA LYS A 27 7.95 8.61 -1.33
C LYS A 27 6.62 8.27 -2.00
N PRO A 28 6.53 8.29 -3.34
CA PRO A 28 5.39 7.75 -4.08
C PRO A 28 5.16 6.26 -3.79
N TRP A 29 3.91 5.81 -3.80
CA TRP A 29 3.56 4.41 -3.58
C TRP A 29 4.25 3.47 -4.58
N GLU A 30 4.48 3.89 -5.82
CA GLU A 30 5.16 3.06 -6.84
C GLU A 30 6.57 2.67 -6.40
N MET A 31 7.37 3.62 -5.90
CA MET A 31 8.74 3.35 -5.46
C MET A 31 8.75 2.42 -4.25
N GLN A 32 7.81 2.61 -3.33
CA GLN A 32 7.68 1.76 -2.14
C GLN A 32 7.21 0.36 -2.51
N PHE A 33 6.34 0.23 -3.51
CA PHE A 33 5.94 -1.05 -4.05
C PHE A 33 7.13 -1.79 -4.70
N GLU A 34 7.95 -1.11 -5.47
CA GLU A 34 9.16 -1.70 -6.05
C GLU A 34 10.18 -2.14 -4.97
N GLU A 35 10.40 -1.32 -3.93
CA GLU A 35 11.20 -1.71 -2.76
C GLU A 35 10.64 -3.00 -2.12
N TYR A 36 9.32 -3.12 -2.01
CA TYR A 36 8.67 -4.32 -1.50
C TYR A 36 8.85 -5.53 -2.42
N LEU A 37 8.72 -5.36 -3.74
CA LEU A 37 8.96 -6.44 -4.71
C LEU A 37 10.41 -6.95 -4.67
N TRP A 38 11.36 -6.06 -4.45
CA TRP A 38 12.77 -6.41 -4.27
C TRP A 38 12.97 -7.31 -3.04
N LEU A 39 12.37 -6.94 -1.90
CA LEU A 39 12.40 -7.77 -0.69
C LEU A 39 11.78 -9.15 -0.93
N LEU A 40 10.60 -9.19 -1.55
CA LEU A 40 9.93 -10.46 -1.88
C LEU A 40 10.78 -11.35 -2.79
N LYS A 41 11.47 -10.76 -3.76
CA LYS A 41 12.36 -11.50 -4.65
C LYS A 41 13.55 -12.08 -3.90
N GLN A 42 14.18 -11.31 -3.01
CA GLN A 42 15.28 -11.79 -2.17
C GLN A 42 14.86 -12.93 -1.25
N GLU A 43 13.64 -12.87 -0.72
CA GLU A 43 13.08 -13.91 0.14
C GLU A 43 12.52 -15.12 -0.63
N GLY A 44 12.51 -15.09 -1.97
CA GLY A 44 11.91 -16.15 -2.80
C GLY A 44 10.37 -16.23 -2.70
N LYS A 45 9.71 -15.16 -2.26
CA LYS A 45 8.25 -15.07 -2.01
C LYS A 45 7.52 -14.16 -3.01
N LEU A 46 8.14 -13.93 -4.16
CA LEU A 46 7.55 -13.12 -5.23
C LEU A 46 6.55 -13.96 -6.02
N SER A 47 5.27 -13.80 -5.68
CA SER A 47 4.15 -14.51 -6.31
C SER A 47 3.43 -13.64 -7.35
N ASP A 48 2.43 -14.20 -8.02
CA ASP A 48 1.54 -13.44 -8.90
C ASP A 48 0.59 -12.53 -8.13
N VAL A 49 0.02 -11.55 -8.83
CA VAL A 49 -1.00 -10.64 -8.31
C VAL A 49 -2.36 -11.12 -8.81
N GLU A 50 -3.28 -11.37 -7.88
CA GLU A 50 -4.66 -11.75 -8.19
C GLU A 50 -5.56 -10.54 -8.42
N GLN A 51 -5.40 -9.53 -7.56
CA GLN A 51 -6.29 -8.39 -7.56
C GLN A 51 -5.56 -7.12 -7.13
N VAL A 52 -5.87 -6.03 -7.84
CA VAL A 52 -5.46 -4.67 -7.47
C VAL A 52 -6.70 -3.82 -7.34
N THR A 53 -6.82 -3.13 -6.21
CA THR A 53 -7.90 -2.17 -5.92
C THR A 53 -7.31 -0.91 -5.32
N VAL A 54 -8.05 0.19 -5.41
CA VAL A 54 -7.64 1.47 -4.86
C VAL A 54 -8.78 2.09 -4.05
N SER A 55 -8.42 2.91 -3.08
CA SER A 55 -9.33 3.78 -2.34
C SER A 55 -8.84 5.23 -2.47
N ASP A 56 -9.76 6.18 -2.59
CA ASP A 56 -9.46 7.61 -2.65
C ASP A 56 -9.20 8.22 -1.26
N GLU A 57 -9.23 7.40 -0.21
CA GLU A 57 -8.83 7.76 1.14
C GLU A 57 -7.34 8.12 1.21
N ALA A 58 -7.01 9.01 2.15
CA ALA A 58 -5.63 9.41 2.40
C ALA A 58 -4.83 8.27 3.05
N TRP A 59 -3.56 8.14 2.69
CA TRP A 59 -2.64 7.21 3.35
C TRP A 59 -2.32 7.68 4.78
N VAL A 60 -2.00 6.73 5.66
CA VAL A 60 -1.66 7.04 7.05
C VAL A 60 -0.35 7.80 7.11
N SER A 61 -0.38 9.04 7.61
CA SER A 61 0.73 9.99 7.50
C SER A 61 1.55 10.15 8.78
N TRP A 62 2.01 9.06 9.40
CA TRP A 62 2.93 9.13 10.54
C TRP A 62 4.02 8.05 10.47
N GLY A 63 5.19 8.35 11.04
CA GLY A 63 6.29 7.37 11.19
C GLY A 63 6.91 6.84 9.89
N GLY A 64 6.62 7.43 8.73
CA GLY A 64 7.17 6.97 7.44
C GLY A 64 6.66 5.59 7.02
N LEU A 65 5.45 5.21 7.44
CA LEU A 65 4.82 3.93 7.08
C LEU A 65 4.79 3.75 5.55
N LYS A 66 5.55 2.76 5.05
CA LYS A 66 5.69 2.56 3.59
C LYS A 66 4.61 1.71 2.97
N TRP A 67 4.31 0.62 3.65
CA TRP A 67 3.32 -0.38 3.29
C TRP A 67 2.85 -1.07 4.55
N CYS A 68 1.65 -1.64 4.51
CA CYS A 68 1.05 -2.31 5.65
C CYS A 68 0.30 -3.57 5.18
N PRO A 69 0.46 -4.71 5.87
CA PRO A 69 -0.47 -5.83 5.70
C PRO A 69 -1.90 -5.36 6.01
N GLU A 70 -2.86 -5.75 5.17
CA GLU A 70 -4.27 -5.36 5.35
C GLU A 70 -4.78 -5.65 6.78
N ALA A 71 -4.44 -6.81 7.31
CA ALA A 71 -4.83 -7.24 8.66
C ALA A 71 -4.35 -6.32 9.79
N ARG A 72 -3.32 -5.50 9.57
CA ARG A 72 -2.79 -4.54 10.55
C ARG A 72 -3.19 -3.10 10.27
N PHE A 73 -3.92 -2.83 9.20
CA PHE A 73 -4.16 -1.46 8.77
C PHE A 73 -5.09 -0.70 9.71
N GLN A 74 -6.12 -1.35 10.27
CA GLN A 74 -6.98 -0.71 11.27
C GLN A 74 -6.18 -0.26 12.50
N HIS A 75 -5.19 -1.03 12.92
CA HIS A 75 -4.29 -0.61 14.00
C HIS A 75 -3.50 0.66 13.63
N GLN A 76 -3.06 0.78 12.37
CA GLN A 76 -2.39 2.00 11.90
C GLN A 76 -3.32 3.22 11.91
N LEU A 77 -4.59 3.02 11.55
CA LEU A 77 -5.62 4.07 11.61
C LEU A 77 -5.97 4.47 13.06
N ASN A 78 -6.00 3.51 13.99
CA ASN A 78 -6.23 3.77 15.41
C ASN A 78 -5.15 4.66 16.03
N ARG A 79 -3.92 4.57 15.53
CA ARG A 79 -2.76 5.34 16.01
C ARG A 79 -2.50 6.60 15.20
N GLU A 80 -3.34 6.92 14.23
CA GLU A 80 -3.14 8.07 13.34
C GLU A 80 -3.21 9.39 14.13
N GLY A 81 -2.12 10.15 14.09
CA GLY A 81 -1.97 11.42 14.80
C GLY A 81 -1.52 11.30 16.26
N CYS A 82 -1.25 10.08 16.74
CA CYS A 82 -0.78 9.81 18.10
C CYS A 82 0.74 9.63 18.16
N GLN A 83 1.36 10.07 19.24
CA GLN A 83 2.75 9.74 19.59
C GLN A 83 2.82 8.42 20.38
N ASP A 84 4.02 7.88 20.57
CA ASP A 84 4.22 6.56 21.21
C ASP A 84 3.55 6.44 22.59
N SER A 85 3.59 7.49 23.41
CA SER A 85 2.97 7.51 24.74
C SER A 85 1.49 7.89 24.75
N ASP A 86 0.94 8.35 23.63
CA ASP A 86 -0.44 8.82 23.59
C ASP A 86 -1.41 7.63 23.60
N PRO A 87 -2.59 7.77 24.22
CA PRO A 87 -3.70 6.85 23.98
C PRO A 87 -4.10 6.89 22.49
N ASP A 88 -4.74 5.81 22.04
CA ASP A 88 -5.24 5.71 20.67
C ASP A 88 -6.18 6.88 20.32
N ASN A 89 -6.24 7.18 19.02
CA ASN A 89 -7.11 8.21 18.47
C ASN A 89 -8.56 7.88 18.86
N GLN A 90 -9.23 8.83 19.50
CA GLN A 90 -10.60 8.66 20.00
C GLN A 90 -11.64 8.50 18.88
N LYS A 91 -11.31 8.93 17.65
CA LYS A 91 -12.19 8.85 16.47
C LYS A 91 -11.40 8.38 15.24
N PRO A 92 -10.94 7.12 15.24
CA PRO A 92 -10.12 6.62 14.15
C PRO A 92 -10.98 6.33 12.93
N ARG A 93 -10.41 6.56 11.74
CA ARG A 93 -11.02 6.12 10.48
C ARG A 93 -11.21 4.61 10.51
N GLN A 94 -12.31 4.14 9.95
CA GLN A 94 -12.67 2.73 9.94
C GLN A 94 -12.33 2.11 8.60
N TYR A 95 -11.45 1.12 8.57
CA TYR A 95 -11.06 0.42 7.35
C TYR A 95 -12.26 -0.18 6.62
N LYS A 96 -13.21 -0.74 7.38
CA LYS A 96 -14.45 -1.32 6.84
C LYS A 96 -15.36 -0.32 6.11
N GLU A 97 -15.18 0.98 6.36
CA GLU A 97 -15.96 2.05 5.73
C GLU A 97 -15.28 2.57 4.46
N MET A 98 -14.02 2.18 4.20
CA MET A 98 -13.29 2.58 3.00
C MET A 98 -13.82 1.83 1.77
N THR A 99 -14.04 2.57 0.68
CA THR A 99 -14.49 2.00 -0.58
C THR A 99 -13.30 1.67 -1.47
N PHE A 100 -13.15 0.39 -1.80
CA PHE A 100 -12.13 -0.09 -2.73
C PHE A 100 -12.73 -0.43 -4.09
N TYR A 101 -12.14 0.11 -5.15
CA TYR A 101 -12.57 -0.11 -6.53
C TYR A 101 -11.39 -0.47 -7.44
N LYS A 102 -11.68 -1.06 -8.60
CA LYS A 102 -10.65 -1.42 -9.58
C LYS A 102 -10.21 -0.17 -10.35
N ASP A 103 -8.91 0.10 -10.36
CA ASP A 103 -8.31 1.11 -11.24
C ASP A 103 -7.39 0.44 -12.27
N ALA A 104 -7.78 0.51 -13.55
CA ALA A 104 -7.05 -0.11 -14.64
C ALA A 104 -5.62 0.46 -14.78
N THR A 105 -5.43 1.75 -14.47
CA THR A 105 -4.11 2.38 -14.59
C THR A 105 -3.15 1.88 -13.52
N THR A 106 -3.57 1.92 -12.25
CA THR A 106 -2.78 1.34 -11.15
C THR A 106 -2.57 -0.16 -11.34
N THR A 107 -3.58 -0.92 -11.79
CA THR A 107 -3.44 -2.36 -12.07
C THR A 107 -2.35 -2.64 -13.11
N ARG A 108 -2.33 -1.89 -14.22
CA ARG A 108 -1.29 -2.03 -15.26
C ARG A 108 0.11 -1.74 -14.71
N LYS A 109 0.26 -0.69 -13.88
CA LYS A 109 1.54 -0.35 -13.24
C LYS A 109 2.04 -1.47 -12.33
N VAL A 110 1.17 -1.98 -11.45
CA VAL A 110 1.48 -3.08 -10.53
C VAL A 110 1.92 -4.32 -11.30
N ASN A 111 1.12 -4.75 -12.28
CA ASN A 111 1.43 -5.95 -13.06
C ASN A 111 2.73 -5.80 -13.86
N LYS A 112 2.99 -4.62 -14.42
CA LYS A 112 4.23 -4.34 -15.13
C LYS A 112 5.44 -4.45 -14.19
N ALA A 113 5.38 -3.84 -13.00
CA ALA A 113 6.47 -3.90 -12.03
C ALA A 113 6.74 -5.35 -11.58
N VAL A 114 5.69 -6.12 -11.24
CA VAL A 114 5.82 -7.54 -10.87
C VAL A 114 6.47 -8.34 -12.01
N SER A 115 6.01 -8.18 -13.25
CA SER A 115 6.60 -8.83 -14.42
C SER A 115 8.08 -8.47 -14.60
N ASN A 116 8.44 -7.20 -14.43
CA ASN A 116 9.83 -6.73 -14.54
C ASN A 116 10.72 -7.43 -13.50
N TYR A 117 10.30 -7.46 -12.24
CA TYR A 117 11.04 -8.12 -11.15
C TYR A 117 11.21 -9.63 -11.39
N LYS A 118 10.16 -10.32 -11.87
CA LYS A 118 10.23 -11.73 -12.26
C LYS A 118 11.22 -11.98 -13.41
N LYS A 119 11.31 -11.06 -14.37
CA LYS A 119 12.25 -11.13 -15.51
C LYS A 119 13.65 -10.63 -15.19
N GLY A 120 13.87 -10.04 -14.01
CA GLY A 120 15.16 -9.44 -13.64
C GLY A 120 15.46 -8.13 -14.36
N ILE A 121 14.44 -7.43 -14.84
CA ILE A 121 14.55 -6.10 -15.44
C ILE A 121 14.25 -5.08 -14.33
N TYR A 122 15.19 -4.20 -14.01
CA TYR A 122 15.06 -3.16 -12.98
C TYR A 122 15.37 -1.79 -13.57
#